data_AF-A0A317MF22-F1
#
_entry.id   AF-A0A317MF22-F1
#
_cell.length_a   1.000
_cell.length_b   1.000
_cell.length_c   1.000
_cell.angle_alpha   90.00
_cell.angle_beta   90.00
_cell.angle_gamma   90.00
#
_symmetry.space_group_name_H-M   'P 1'
#
loop_
_entity.id
_entity.type
_entity.pdbx_description
1 polymer ?
#
loop_
_entity_poly.entity_id
_entity_poly.type
_entity_poly.pdbx_seq_one_letter_code
_entity_poly.pdbx_strand_id
1 'polypeptide(L)'
;MRTPLLPLQQLEDSLQHPPRPEDPSAYETASSMHKQSLAAIEDITLAFEECLAAGVSEQTLRKYVSICQEKITALCNDVPFSWLEVETAAPVEYDEWRYLCNDICHQLEDLILYLMFTYARFYNKMAVTPNVYRELMRQRIAPGLSVIRSWFNDSDESCRELQQMILSLYDAFDPEIPNRMNHYQLDFLRELQQALLKYWSQEDNTLEHGLLQQLLFSLNFNSTDYYHYCTSYISQQLTELPDVHTQLDLLSFIHKTLCQIPVKQGLAYSHDAPSIIALLKEWLQVESKYLQSGMKRNSSKSVKKFKTLPENFKLQTNLTLPELAALFKILKEAGIVENRNMQDVFRLLALCFSIQKKEAFEASTFQSHYYRVSPETLKKMEDLAHSLVRKAYQLRKGQ
;
A
#
# COMPACT_ATOMS: atom_id res chain seq x y z
N MET A 1 -24.27 33.15 33.34
CA MET A 1 -23.59 32.11 32.54
C MET A 1 -22.26 32.71 32.11
N ARG A 2 -21.15 32.16 32.61
CA ARG A 2 -19.82 32.57 32.13
C ARG A 2 -19.62 31.94 30.75
N THR A 3 -19.18 32.74 29.79
CA THR A 3 -18.80 32.24 28.46
C THR A 3 -17.29 32.06 28.41
N PRO A 4 -16.76 31.08 27.67
CA PRO A 4 -15.31 30.84 27.60
C PRO A 4 -14.53 31.99 26.93
N LEU A 5 -15.21 32.94 26.27
CA LEU A 5 -14.58 34.02 25.51
C LEU A 5 -13.88 35.08 26.38
N LEU A 6 -14.39 35.38 27.58
CA LEU A 6 -13.77 36.36 28.47
C LEU A 6 -12.48 35.80 29.09
N PRO A 7 -12.48 34.59 29.67
CA PRO A 7 -11.24 33.92 30.11
C PRO A 7 -10.22 33.74 28.98
N LEU A 8 -10.68 33.46 27.76
CA LEU A 8 -9.81 33.39 26.58
C LEU A 8 -9.11 34.73 26.28
N GLN A 9 -9.81 35.86 26.40
CA GLN A 9 -9.19 37.18 26.25
C GLN A 9 -8.16 37.44 27.36
N GLN A 10 -8.45 37.02 28.59
CA GLN A 10 -7.51 37.16 29.71
C GLN A 10 -6.24 36.35 29.50
N LEU A 11 -6.36 35.15 28.91
CA LEU A 11 -5.21 34.32 28.52
C LEU A 11 -4.37 34.98 27.42
N GLU A 12 -5.01 35.60 26.43
CA GLU A 12 -4.28 36.37 25.40
C GLU A 12 -3.53 37.55 26.03
N ASP A 13 -4.21 38.32 26.89
CA ASP A 13 -3.64 39.50 27.53
C ASP A 13 -2.46 39.15 28.45
N SER A 14 -2.52 38.00 29.16
CA SER A 14 -1.43 37.57 30.03
C SER A 14 -0.14 37.24 29.28
N LEU A 15 -0.23 36.86 28.00
CA LEU A 15 0.91 36.40 27.20
C LEU A 15 1.49 37.47 26.23
N GLN A 16 0.95 38.70 26.23
CA GLN A 16 1.42 39.78 25.35
C GLN A 16 2.84 40.30 25.67
N HIS A 17 3.31 40.09 26.90
CA HIS A 17 4.56 40.68 27.39
C HIS A 17 5.49 39.61 27.99
N PRO A 18 6.07 38.74 27.14
CA PRO A 18 6.93 37.67 27.59
C PRO A 18 8.21 38.20 28.27
N PRO A 19 8.70 37.55 29.34
CA PRO A 19 9.95 37.90 29.99
C PRO A 19 11.13 37.83 29.01
N ARG A 20 12.05 38.80 29.10
CA ARG A 20 13.26 38.84 28.28
C ARG A 20 14.43 38.21 29.04
N PRO A 21 15.33 37.45 28.39
CA PRO A 21 16.43 36.77 29.08
C PRO A 21 17.38 37.69 29.85
N GLU A 22 17.53 38.93 29.42
CA GLU A 22 18.44 39.92 30.01
C GLU A 22 17.75 40.84 31.03
N ASP A 23 16.46 40.63 31.31
CA ASP A 23 15.68 41.47 32.22
C ASP A 23 15.86 41.00 33.68
N PRO A 24 16.36 41.86 34.59
CA PRO A 24 16.47 41.53 36.01
C PRO A 24 15.12 41.16 36.66
N SER A 25 14.00 41.60 36.07
CA SER A 25 12.64 41.32 36.51
C SER A 25 11.93 40.19 35.73
N ALA A 26 12.70 39.40 34.98
CA ALA A 26 12.19 38.31 34.16
C ALA A 26 11.41 37.29 35.01
N TYR A 27 11.86 37.01 36.22
CA TYR A 27 11.18 36.08 37.11
C TYR A 27 9.84 36.62 37.62
N GLU A 28 9.76 37.85 38.13
CA GLU A 28 8.47 38.41 38.57
C GLU A 28 7.47 38.52 37.42
N THR A 29 7.96 38.90 36.24
CA THR A 29 7.16 38.96 35.00
C THR A 29 6.62 37.58 34.65
N ALA A 30 7.49 36.56 34.60
CA ALA A 30 7.09 35.19 34.30
C ALA A 30 6.14 34.61 35.35
N SER A 31 6.36 34.89 36.63
CA SER A 31 5.51 34.44 37.74
C SER A 31 4.11 35.04 37.67
N SER A 32 4.01 36.34 37.42
CA SER A 32 2.72 37.02 37.22
C SER A 32 1.99 36.47 36.00
N MET A 33 2.70 36.36 34.87
CA MET A 33 2.19 35.80 33.61
C MET A 33 1.69 34.37 33.79
N HIS A 34 2.48 33.51 34.43
CA HIS A 34 2.13 32.12 34.73
C HIS A 34 0.86 32.03 35.55
N LYS A 35 0.79 32.74 36.68
CA LYS A 35 -0.39 32.75 37.55
C LYS A 35 -1.66 33.20 36.81
N GLN A 36 -1.57 34.25 36.00
CA GLN A 36 -2.71 34.76 35.22
C GLN A 36 -3.12 33.77 34.13
N SER A 37 -2.17 33.17 33.43
CA SER A 37 -2.43 32.22 32.35
C SER A 37 -3.10 30.95 32.86
N LEU A 38 -2.60 30.38 33.97
CA LEU A 38 -3.20 29.18 34.58
C LEU A 38 -4.63 29.44 35.06
N ALA A 39 -4.86 30.57 35.74
CA ALA A 39 -6.20 30.96 36.18
C ALA A 39 -7.16 31.13 35.00
N ALA A 40 -6.70 31.76 33.90
CA ALA A 40 -7.49 31.91 32.70
C ALA A 40 -7.82 30.57 32.02
N ILE A 41 -6.85 29.64 31.93
CA ILE A 41 -7.05 28.29 31.38
C ILE A 41 -8.08 27.50 32.20
N GLU A 42 -8.01 27.57 33.53
CA GLU A 42 -8.99 26.96 34.43
C GLU A 42 -10.39 27.56 34.21
N ASP A 43 -10.49 28.89 34.15
CA ASP A 43 -11.76 29.59 33.92
C ASP A 43 -12.37 29.29 32.53
N ILE A 44 -11.54 29.08 31.49
CA ILE A 44 -12.02 28.62 30.16
C ILE A 44 -12.70 27.26 30.31
N THR A 45 -12.03 26.32 30.99
CA THR A 45 -12.50 24.94 31.18
C THR A 45 -13.82 24.92 31.96
N LEU A 46 -13.89 25.66 33.07
CA LEU A 46 -15.10 25.80 33.88
C LEU A 46 -16.25 26.46 33.10
N ALA A 47 -15.97 27.50 32.30
CA ALA A 47 -17.01 28.15 31.49
C ALA A 47 -17.60 27.22 30.44
N PHE A 48 -16.80 26.32 29.87
CA PHE A 48 -17.25 25.28 28.95
C PHE A 48 -18.17 24.26 29.64
N GLU A 49 -17.81 23.82 30.85
CA GLU A 49 -18.65 22.93 31.68
C GLU A 49 -19.98 23.59 32.08
N GLU A 50 -19.96 24.87 32.48
CA GLU A 50 -21.17 25.65 32.76
C GLU A 50 -22.09 25.75 31.53
N CYS A 51 -21.51 25.97 30.34
CA CYS A 51 -22.28 26.04 29.09
C CYS A 51 -22.97 24.71 28.79
N LEU A 52 -22.29 23.58 28.99
CA LEU A 52 -22.88 22.25 28.84
C LEU A 52 -24.00 22.01 29.86
N ALA A 53 -23.74 22.29 31.14
CA ALA A 53 -24.71 22.09 32.22
C ALA A 53 -25.99 22.93 32.04
N ALA A 54 -25.84 24.13 31.48
CA ALA A 54 -26.94 25.03 31.22
C ALA A 54 -27.69 24.76 29.90
N GLY A 55 -27.29 23.74 29.14
CA GLY A 55 -27.98 23.35 27.91
C GLY A 55 -27.79 24.33 26.74
N VAL A 56 -26.61 24.97 26.63
CA VAL A 56 -26.28 25.84 25.50
C VAL A 56 -26.39 25.07 24.18
N SER A 57 -26.95 25.71 23.15
CA SER A 57 -27.17 25.06 21.85
C SER A 57 -25.88 24.54 21.21
N GLU A 58 -25.96 23.43 20.46
CA GLU A 58 -24.81 22.88 19.72
C GLU A 58 -24.19 23.91 18.76
N GLN A 59 -25.00 24.79 18.16
CA GLN A 59 -24.50 25.83 17.26
C GLN A 59 -23.65 26.86 17.99
N THR A 60 -24.04 27.22 19.22
CA THR A 60 -23.27 28.14 20.05
C THR A 60 -22.00 27.48 20.56
N LEU A 61 -22.06 26.23 21.04
CA LEU A 61 -20.87 25.47 21.45
C LEU A 61 -19.87 25.32 20.30
N ARG A 62 -20.34 25.02 19.08
CA ARG A 62 -19.50 24.98 17.88
C ARG A 62 -18.76 26.30 17.66
N LYS A 63 -19.44 27.44 17.81
CA LYS A 63 -18.82 28.76 17.66
C LYS A 63 -17.76 28.99 18.75
N TYR A 64 -18.06 28.67 20.00
CA TYR A 64 -17.10 28.82 21.10
C TYR A 64 -15.86 27.97 20.89
N VAL A 65 -16.01 26.68 20.58
CA VAL A 65 -14.87 25.77 20.32
C VAL A 65 -14.05 26.26 19.14
N SER A 66 -14.68 26.70 18.04
CA SER A 66 -13.98 27.23 16.87
C SER A 66 -13.16 28.48 17.20
N ILE A 67 -13.73 29.43 17.94
CA ILE A 67 -13.05 30.67 18.33
C ILE A 67 -11.89 30.37 19.29
N CYS A 68 -12.11 29.49 20.27
CA CYS A 68 -11.06 29.05 21.19
C CYS A 68 -9.93 28.36 20.43
N GLN A 69 -10.24 27.42 19.52
CA GLN A 69 -9.22 26.73 18.72
C GLN A 69 -8.38 27.72 17.92
N GLU A 70 -9.00 28.67 17.22
CA GLU A 70 -8.31 29.68 16.43
C GLU A 70 -7.37 30.55 17.27
N LYS A 71 -7.90 31.12 18.37
CA LYS A 71 -7.14 32.02 19.26
C LYS A 71 -6.02 31.31 20.01
N ILE A 72 -6.27 30.11 20.54
CA ILE A 72 -5.24 29.29 21.21
C ILE A 72 -4.17 28.88 20.19
N THR A 73 -4.55 28.55 18.95
CA THR A 73 -3.57 28.22 17.91
C THR A 73 -2.67 29.40 17.59
N ALA A 74 -3.23 30.59 17.42
CA ALA A 74 -2.45 31.82 17.20
C ALA A 74 -1.47 32.08 18.35
N LEU A 75 -1.98 32.03 19.59
CA LEU A 75 -1.19 32.22 20.80
C LEU A 75 -0.04 31.21 20.92
N CYS A 76 -0.30 29.93 20.72
CA CYS A 76 0.72 28.88 20.70
C CYS A 76 1.72 29.02 19.55
N ASN A 77 1.39 29.74 18.48
CA ASN A 77 2.31 30.00 17.38
C ASN A 77 3.24 31.19 17.67
N ASP A 78 2.79 32.12 18.53
CA ASP A 78 3.53 33.34 18.91
C ASP A 78 4.42 33.15 20.16
N VAL A 79 4.22 32.06 20.91
CA VAL A 79 5.07 31.69 22.05
C VAL A 79 6.53 31.51 21.61
N PRO A 80 7.51 32.12 22.31
CA PRO A 80 8.93 31.94 22.00
C PRO A 80 9.38 30.48 22.10
N PHE A 81 10.13 30.00 21.11
CA PHE A 81 10.67 28.62 21.10
C PHE A 81 11.54 28.30 22.32
N SER A 82 12.23 29.31 22.87
CA SER A 82 13.05 29.17 24.08
C SER A 82 12.26 28.78 25.34
N TRP A 83 10.92 28.90 25.33
CA TRP A 83 10.07 28.40 26.41
C TRP A 83 9.94 26.87 26.40
N LEU A 84 10.18 26.25 25.25
CA LEU A 84 10.08 24.80 25.06
C LEU A 84 11.43 24.10 25.23
N GLU A 85 12.54 24.85 25.22
CA GLU A 85 13.91 24.35 25.39
C GLU A 85 14.37 24.45 26.86
N VAL A 86 13.85 23.58 27.72
CA VAL A 86 14.32 23.47 29.11
C VAL A 86 15.15 22.20 29.27
N GLU A 87 16.46 22.35 29.51
CA GLU A 87 17.35 21.23 29.78
C GLU A 87 17.07 20.65 31.17
N THR A 88 16.39 19.51 31.24
CA THR A 88 16.05 18.83 32.51
C THR A 88 17.26 18.21 33.23
N ALA A 89 18.47 18.33 32.68
CA ALA A 89 19.69 17.66 33.15
C ALA A 89 20.62 18.55 33.98
N ALA A 90 20.43 19.87 33.98
CA ALA A 90 21.19 20.79 34.82
C ALA A 90 20.63 20.79 36.26
N PRO A 91 21.48 20.97 37.30
CA PRO A 91 20.98 21.18 38.65
C PRO A 91 20.06 22.41 38.63
N VAL A 92 18.77 22.17 38.86
CA VAL A 92 17.71 23.19 38.87
C VAL A 92 18.06 24.25 39.91
N GLU A 93 18.59 25.39 39.46
CA GLU A 93 18.43 26.62 40.23
C GLU A 93 16.94 26.93 40.19
N TYR A 94 16.27 26.83 41.35
CA TYR A 94 14.81 26.90 41.52
C TYR A 94 14.15 28.23 41.07
N ASP A 95 14.94 29.17 40.54
CA ASP A 95 14.54 30.53 40.18
C ASP A 95 14.69 30.82 38.68
N GLU A 96 14.69 29.79 37.81
CA GLU A 96 14.65 30.03 36.37
C GLU A 96 13.22 30.25 35.87
N TRP A 97 12.93 31.50 35.50
CA TRP A 97 11.67 31.95 34.88
C TRP A 97 11.26 31.12 33.65
N ARG A 98 12.21 30.42 33.03
CA ARG A 98 12.02 29.50 31.91
C ARG A 98 11.15 28.29 32.27
N TYR A 99 11.24 27.76 33.50
CA TYR A 99 10.37 26.65 33.93
C TYR A 99 8.90 27.07 34.00
N LEU A 100 8.63 28.30 34.45
CA LEU A 100 7.27 28.85 34.47
C LEU A 100 6.72 29.01 33.06
N CYS A 101 7.55 29.49 32.13
CA CYS A 101 7.18 29.61 30.72
C CYS A 101 6.94 28.25 30.05
N ASN A 102 7.76 27.25 30.39
CA ASN A 102 7.61 25.88 29.91
C ASN A 102 6.33 25.23 30.44
N ASP A 103 6.00 25.44 31.72
CA ASP A 103 4.74 24.96 32.28
C ASP A 103 3.53 25.58 31.56
N ILE A 104 3.56 26.87 31.21
CA ILE A 104 2.50 27.48 30.39
C ILE A 104 2.34 26.73 29.06
N CYS A 105 3.43 26.37 28.37
CA CYS A 105 3.34 25.59 27.14
C CYS A 105 2.64 24.24 27.34
N HIS A 106 2.92 23.56 28.45
CA HIS A 106 2.25 22.31 28.80
C HIS A 106 0.77 22.52 29.15
N GLN A 107 0.42 23.57 29.89
CA GLN A 107 -0.98 23.91 30.18
C GLN A 107 -1.77 24.26 28.91
N LEU A 108 -1.12 24.93 27.94
CA LEU A 108 -1.72 25.22 26.64
C LEU A 108 -1.95 23.94 25.82
N GLU A 109 -1.01 22.99 25.85
CA GLU A 109 -1.23 21.66 25.27
C GLU A 109 -2.42 20.95 25.93
N ASP A 110 -2.49 20.93 27.25
CA ASP A 110 -3.58 20.29 27.99
C ASP A 110 -4.95 20.90 27.61
N LEU A 111 -5.02 22.22 27.45
CA LEU A 111 -6.22 22.90 26.96
C LEU A 111 -6.58 22.50 25.52
N ILE A 112 -5.59 22.39 24.62
CA ILE A 112 -5.80 21.89 23.25
C ILE A 112 -6.36 20.46 23.28
N LEU A 113 -5.77 19.58 24.08
CA LEU A 113 -6.20 18.20 24.23
C LEU A 113 -7.61 18.12 24.84
N TYR A 114 -7.92 18.93 25.84
CA TYR A 114 -9.25 19.05 26.42
C TYR A 114 -10.29 19.42 25.36
N LEU A 115 -10.04 20.47 24.56
CA LEU A 115 -10.95 20.88 23.49
C LEU A 115 -11.09 19.77 22.43
N MET A 116 -9.98 19.15 22.05
CA MET A 116 -9.94 18.12 21.03
C MET A 116 -10.68 16.83 21.42
N PHE A 117 -10.60 16.41 22.69
CA PHE A 117 -11.24 15.17 23.16
C PHE A 117 -12.65 15.40 23.67
N THR A 118 -12.87 16.41 24.51
CA THR A 118 -14.19 16.69 25.11
C THR A 118 -15.17 17.23 24.08
N TYR A 119 -14.69 18.04 23.13
CA TYR A 119 -15.51 18.66 22.08
C TYR A 119 -15.16 18.16 20.67
N ALA A 120 -14.79 16.88 20.54
CA ALA A 120 -14.33 16.28 19.29
C ALA A 120 -15.25 16.50 18.07
N ARG A 121 -16.57 16.62 18.28
CA ARG A 121 -17.56 16.89 17.20
C ARG A 121 -17.47 18.31 16.65
N PHE A 122 -16.93 19.24 17.41
CA PHE A 122 -16.83 20.66 17.07
C PHE A 122 -15.39 21.09 16.76
N TYR A 123 -14.41 20.40 17.31
CA TYR A 123 -12.99 20.66 17.09
C TYR A 123 -12.55 20.27 15.67
N ASN A 124 -11.88 21.18 14.96
CA ASN A 124 -11.42 20.93 13.60
C ASN A 124 -10.02 20.27 13.60
N LYS A 125 -9.98 18.93 13.57
CA LYS A 125 -8.71 18.17 13.48
C LYS A 125 -7.97 18.31 12.14
N MET A 126 -8.64 18.82 11.09
CA MET A 126 -8.02 19.08 9.79
C MET A 126 -7.24 20.41 9.75
N ALA A 127 -7.42 21.27 10.76
CA ALA A 127 -6.62 22.49 10.89
C ALA A 127 -5.15 22.15 11.20
N VAL A 128 -4.25 23.07 10.82
CA VAL A 128 -2.83 22.98 11.18
C VAL A 128 -2.70 23.00 12.70
N THR A 129 -1.88 22.10 13.24
CA THR A 129 -1.66 21.97 14.68
C THR A 129 -0.87 23.15 15.22
N PRO A 130 -1.13 23.60 16.46
CA PRO A 130 -0.33 24.66 17.09
C PRO A 130 1.16 24.30 17.23
N ASN A 131 2.06 25.29 17.12
CA ASN A 131 3.51 25.05 17.17
C ASN A 131 3.98 24.46 18.51
N VAL A 132 3.46 24.98 19.64
CA VAL A 132 3.69 24.39 20.98
C VAL A 132 3.35 22.90 20.98
N TYR A 133 2.18 22.52 20.46
CA TYR A 133 1.76 21.12 20.42
C TYR A 133 2.66 20.27 19.51
N ARG A 134 3.02 20.78 18.32
CA ARG A 134 3.96 20.10 17.41
C ARG A 134 5.32 19.85 18.07
N GLU A 135 5.84 20.85 18.77
CA GLU A 135 7.17 20.78 19.39
C GLU A 135 7.19 19.83 20.59
N LEU A 136 6.18 19.87 21.46
CA LEU A 136 6.05 18.91 22.55
C LEU A 136 5.89 17.47 22.02
N MET A 137 5.17 17.29 20.91
CA MET A 137 5.13 16.00 20.21
C MET A 137 6.50 15.58 19.66
N ARG A 138 7.26 16.49 19.05
CA ARG A 138 8.63 16.22 18.57
C ARG A 138 9.51 15.72 19.70
N GLN A 139 9.51 16.42 20.84
CA GLN A 139 10.31 16.05 22.01
C GLN A 139 9.95 14.65 22.54
N ARG A 140 8.65 14.30 22.56
CA ARG A 140 8.18 12.96 22.95
C ARG A 140 8.58 11.87 21.95
N ILE A 141 8.61 12.18 20.65
CA ILE A 141 8.92 11.22 19.59
C ILE A 141 10.44 11.02 19.43
N ALA A 142 11.25 12.05 19.68
CA ALA A 142 12.68 12.08 19.36
C ALA A 142 13.49 10.91 19.93
N PRO A 143 13.33 10.48 21.20
CA PRO A 143 14.08 9.34 21.74
C PRO A 143 13.77 8.02 21.02
N GLY A 144 12.51 7.80 20.65
CA GLY A 144 12.14 6.62 19.88
C GLY A 144 12.61 6.68 18.43
N LEU A 145 12.61 7.89 17.84
CA LEU A 145 13.07 8.09 16.48
C LEU A 145 14.58 7.85 16.33
N SER A 146 15.39 8.19 17.35
CA SER A 146 16.83 7.89 17.33
C SER A 146 17.10 6.38 17.30
N VAL A 147 16.34 5.59 18.07
CA VAL A 147 16.38 4.12 18.06
C VAL A 147 15.98 3.59 16.67
N ILE A 148 14.88 4.08 16.10
CA ILE A 148 14.41 3.68 14.76
C ILE A 148 15.46 4.00 13.70
N ARG A 149 16.10 5.18 13.74
CA ARG A 149 17.16 5.56 12.79
C ARG A 149 18.36 4.63 12.87
N SER A 150 18.83 4.29 14.07
CA SER A 150 19.91 3.31 14.25
C SER A 150 19.51 1.95 13.68
N TRP A 151 18.32 1.47 14.05
CA TRP A 151 17.80 0.19 13.59
C TRP A 151 17.70 0.10 12.07
N PHE A 152 17.20 1.15 11.40
CA PHE A 152 17.10 1.19 9.94
C PHE A 152 18.48 1.19 9.27
N ASN A 153 19.48 1.85 9.86
CA ASN A 153 20.85 1.85 9.33
C ASN A 153 21.52 0.46 9.42
N ASP A 154 21.18 -0.32 10.45
CA ASP A 154 21.74 -1.65 10.68
C ASP A 154 20.98 -2.76 9.92
N SER A 155 19.85 -2.42 9.31
CA SER A 155 18.95 -3.35 8.62
C SER A 155 19.33 -3.59 7.14
N ASP A 156 18.72 -4.60 6.53
CA ASP A 156 18.92 -4.97 5.12
C ASP A 156 18.58 -3.84 4.13
N GLU A 157 19.40 -3.72 3.07
CA GLU A 157 19.24 -2.72 2.02
C GLU A 157 17.96 -2.91 1.19
N SER A 158 17.39 -4.12 1.17
CA SER A 158 16.18 -4.46 0.40
C SER A 158 14.96 -3.58 0.73
N CYS A 159 14.93 -2.96 1.91
CA CYS A 159 13.83 -2.09 2.34
C CYS A 159 14.19 -0.60 2.45
N ARG A 160 15.37 -0.20 1.94
CA ARG A 160 15.92 1.16 2.12
C ARG A 160 15.03 2.28 1.62
N GLU A 161 14.34 2.09 0.49
CA GLU A 161 13.41 3.09 -0.05
C GLU A 161 12.24 3.36 0.90
N LEU A 162 11.67 2.31 1.50
CA LEU A 162 10.60 2.45 2.50
C LEU A 162 11.10 3.08 3.80
N GLN A 163 12.29 2.67 4.26
CA GLN A 163 12.91 3.26 5.44
C GLN A 163 13.12 4.77 5.26
N GLN A 164 13.67 5.20 4.12
CA GLN A 164 13.86 6.61 3.80
C GLN A 164 12.54 7.37 3.73
N MET A 165 11.52 6.79 3.09
CA MET A 165 10.19 7.38 3.04
C MET A 165 9.56 7.53 4.42
N ILE A 166 9.72 6.54 5.30
CA ILE A 166 9.24 6.61 6.68
C ILE A 166 9.97 7.70 7.46
N LEU A 167 11.30 7.75 7.34
CA LEU A 167 12.11 8.73 8.07
C LEU A 167 11.84 10.16 7.60
N SER A 168 11.60 10.38 6.31
CA SER A 168 11.31 11.71 5.76
C SER A 168 9.99 12.28 6.24
N LEU A 169 9.04 11.45 6.68
CA LEU A 169 7.81 11.94 7.32
C LEU A 169 8.10 12.74 8.60
N TYR A 170 9.15 12.39 9.32
CA TYR A 170 9.53 13.06 10.56
C TYR A 170 10.32 14.35 10.32
N ASP A 171 10.77 14.61 9.09
CA ASP A 171 11.39 15.89 8.74
C ASP A 171 10.39 17.05 8.91
N ALA A 172 9.08 16.78 8.88
CA ALA A 172 8.04 17.77 9.18
C ALA A 172 8.10 18.35 10.62
N PHE A 173 8.85 17.71 11.51
CA PHE A 173 9.15 18.22 12.85
C PHE A 173 10.37 19.15 12.91
N ASP A 174 11.10 19.33 11.81
CA ASP A 174 12.21 20.28 11.76
C ASP A 174 11.70 21.71 12.10
N PRO A 175 12.29 22.38 13.11
CA PRO A 175 11.94 23.76 13.45
C PRO A 175 12.11 24.74 12.30
N GLU A 176 13.03 24.48 11.36
CA GLU A 176 13.27 25.31 10.17
C GLU A 176 12.14 25.18 9.13
N ILE A 177 11.36 24.10 9.19
CA ILE A 177 10.27 23.84 8.25
C ILE A 177 8.95 24.44 8.78
N PRO A 178 8.28 25.30 7.98
CA PRO A 178 6.98 25.85 8.34
C PRO A 178 5.97 24.75 8.66
N ASN A 179 5.28 24.91 9.79
CA ASN A 179 4.31 23.94 10.25
C ASN A 179 3.11 23.86 9.29
N ARG A 180 2.88 22.67 8.75
CA ARG A 180 1.74 22.35 7.87
C ARG A 180 0.99 21.10 8.33
N MET A 181 1.41 20.48 9.43
CA MET A 181 0.81 19.23 9.88
C MET A 181 -0.52 19.50 10.55
N ASN A 182 -1.51 18.66 10.27
CA ASN A 182 -2.77 18.64 11.01
C ASN A 182 -2.74 17.58 12.12
N HIS A 183 -3.80 17.53 12.92
CA HIS A 183 -3.85 16.63 14.08
C HIS A 183 -3.85 15.16 13.67
N TYR A 184 -4.45 14.81 12.52
CA TYR A 184 -4.45 13.43 12.02
C TYR A 184 -3.05 12.96 11.61
N GLN A 185 -2.26 13.84 10.98
CA GLN A 185 -0.88 13.54 10.62
C GLN A 185 -0.01 13.34 11.86
N LEU A 186 -0.13 14.19 12.89
CA LEU A 186 0.58 14.01 14.15
C LEU A 186 0.20 12.70 14.85
N ASP A 187 -1.10 12.40 14.96
CA ASP A 187 -1.59 11.13 15.51
C ASP A 187 -1.03 9.95 14.71
N PHE A 188 -1.01 10.01 13.37
CA PHE A 188 -0.43 8.99 12.52
C PHE A 188 1.07 8.77 12.79
N LEU A 189 1.87 9.84 12.88
CA LEU A 189 3.31 9.72 13.13
C LEU A 189 3.61 9.14 14.51
N ARG A 190 2.83 9.52 15.54
CA ARG A 190 2.94 8.90 16.87
C ARG A 190 2.65 7.40 16.81
N GLU A 191 1.56 7.00 16.16
CA GLU A 191 1.19 5.58 16.04
C GLU A 191 2.19 4.78 15.21
N LEU A 192 2.74 5.38 14.15
CA LEU A 192 3.79 4.78 13.33
C LEU A 192 5.06 4.54 14.16
N GLN A 193 5.52 5.54 14.92
CA GLN A 193 6.68 5.43 15.80
C GLN A 193 6.47 4.31 16.84
N GLN A 194 5.33 4.29 17.51
CA GLN A 194 5.01 3.25 18.50
C GLN A 194 4.98 1.85 17.89
N ALA A 195 4.39 1.69 16.70
CA ALA A 195 4.34 0.42 16.01
C ALA A 195 5.74 -0.06 15.60
N LEU A 196 6.60 0.83 15.10
CA LEU A 196 7.98 0.53 14.74
C LEU A 196 8.81 0.11 15.96
N LEU A 197 8.71 0.84 17.08
CA LEU A 197 9.39 0.48 18.32
C LEU A 197 8.93 -0.88 18.86
N LYS A 198 7.63 -1.19 18.73
CA LYS A 198 7.10 -2.50 19.10
C LYS A 198 7.72 -3.62 18.26
N TYR A 199 7.94 -3.42 16.97
CA TYR A 199 8.65 -4.39 16.14
C TYR A 199 10.13 -4.50 16.51
N TRP A 200 10.80 -3.37 16.71
CA TRP A 200 12.20 -3.35 17.13
C TRP A 200 12.45 -4.11 18.45
N SER A 201 11.50 -4.07 19.39
CA SER A 201 11.60 -4.76 20.68
C SER A 201 11.41 -6.29 20.63
N GLN A 202 11.12 -6.88 19.46
CA GLN A 202 10.94 -8.32 19.30
C GLN A 202 12.28 -9.05 19.19
N GLU A 203 12.34 -10.32 19.62
CA GLU A 203 13.60 -11.09 19.70
C GLU A 203 14.35 -11.20 18.36
N ASP A 204 13.63 -11.35 17.25
CA ASP A 204 14.24 -11.51 15.92
C ASP A 204 14.62 -10.16 15.27
N ASN A 205 13.94 -9.06 15.63
CA ASN A 205 14.06 -7.66 15.12
C ASN A 205 14.49 -7.44 13.64
N THR A 206 14.35 -8.46 12.80
CA THR A 206 14.70 -8.42 11.38
C THR A 206 13.69 -7.60 10.62
N LEU A 207 14.20 -6.62 9.88
CA LEU A 207 13.36 -5.71 9.12
C LEU A 207 13.24 -6.16 7.67
N GLU A 208 12.22 -6.95 7.39
CA GLU A 208 11.89 -7.36 6.03
C GLU A 208 10.99 -6.33 5.32
N HIS A 209 11.19 -6.17 4.02
CA HIS A 209 10.38 -5.29 3.18
C HIS A 209 8.88 -5.56 3.29
N GLY A 210 8.46 -6.83 3.24
CA GLY A 210 7.05 -7.22 3.34
C GLY A 210 6.41 -6.86 4.69
N LEU A 211 7.18 -6.91 5.77
CA LEU A 211 6.72 -6.54 7.12
C LEU A 211 6.48 -5.03 7.23
N LEU A 212 7.39 -4.21 6.69
CA LEU A 212 7.20 -2.76 6.61
C LEU A 212 5.99 -2.39 5.75
N GLN A 213 5.83 -3.03 4.58
CA GLN A 213 4.66 -2.79 3.74
C GLN A 213 3.35 -3.13 4.48
N GLN A 214 3.31 -4.30 5.13
CA GLN A 214 2.13 -4.71 5.89
C GLN A 214 1.81 -3.74 7.03
N LEU A 215 2.82 -3.24 7.74
CA LEU A 215 2.65 -2.22 8.76
C LEU A 215 2.03 -0.94 8.17
N LEU A 216 2.60 -0.40 7.10
CA LEU A 216 2.11 0.82 6.45
C LEU A 216 0.68 0.66 5.90
N PHE A 217 0.32 -0.51 5.37
CA PHE A 217 -1.06 -0.83 5.01
C PHE A 217 -1.99 -0.87 6.22
N SER A 218 -1.56 -1.51 7.30
CA SER A 218 -2.38 -1.65 8.53
C SER A 218 -2.67 -0.30 9.20
N LEU A 219 -1.75 0.66 9.10
CA LEU A 219 -1.93 2.03 9.61
C LEU A 219 -2.64 2.96 8.62
N ASN A 220 -2.94 2.47 7.41
CA ASN A 220 -3.50 3.25 6.31
C ASN A 220 -2.62 4.46 5.92
N PHE A 221 -1.35 4.21 5.63
CA PHE A 221 -0.46 5.21 5.06
C PHE A 221 -0.89 5.54 3.62
N ASN A 222 -1.82 6.48 3.46
CA ASN A 222 -2.42 6.86 2.19
C ASN A 222 -1.82 8.16 1.63
N SER A 223 -0.50 8.30 1.72
CA SER A 223 0.23 9.36 1.02
C SER A 223 0.34 9.04 -0.47
N THR A 224 0.42 10.10 -1.28
CA THR A 224 0.62 9.98 -2.73
C THR A 224 1.93 9.28 -3.05
N ASP A 225 3.00 9.60 -2.31
CA ASP A 225 4.33 9.01 -2.52
C ASP A 225 4.34 7.50 -2.26
N TYR A 226 3.66 7.05 -1.20
CA TYR A 226 3.56 5.63 -0.91
C TYR A 226 2.70 4.89 -1.92
N TYR A 227 1.60 5.50 -2.38
CA TYR A 227 0.82 4.95 -3.48
C TYR A 227 1.66 4.77 -4.75
N HIS A 228 2.46 5.77 -5.13
CA HIS A 228 3.35 5.68 -6.28
C HIS A 228 4.43 4.62 -6.11
N TYR A 229 4.98 4.49 -4.90
CA TYR A 229 5.90 3.44 -4.55
C TYR A 229 5.28 2.05 -4.75
N CYS A 230 4.09 1.81 -4.17
CA CYS A 230 3.40 0.52 -4.30
C CYS A 230 3.10 0.17 -5.76
N THR A 231 2.55 1.12 -6.53
CA THR A 231 2.20 0.88 -7.94
C THR A 231 3.44 0.63 -8.81
N SER A 232 4.53 1.36 -8.57
CA SER A 232 5.81 1.15 -9.26
C SER A 232 6.41 -0.22 -8.93
N TYR A 233 6.42 -0.58 -7.64
CA TYR A 233 6.91 -1.86 -7.16
C TYR A 233 6.15 -3.04 -7.79
N ILE A 234 4.81 -2.98 -7.82
CA ILE A 234 4.00 -4.02 -8.45
C ILE A 234 4.26 -4.04 -9.97
N SER A 235 4.34 -2.88 -10.62
CA SER A 235 4.59 -2.79 -12.06
C SER A 235 5.92 -3.43 -12.45
N GLN A 236 6.97 -3.21 -11.65
CA GLN A 236 8.27 -3.84 -11.86
C GLN A 236 8.17 -5.38 -11.77
N GLN A 237 7.51 -5.92 -10.75
CA GLN A 237 7.29 -7.36 -10.64
C GLN A 237 6.53 -7.94 -11.84
N LEU A 238 5.53 -7.22 -12.37
CA LEU A 238 4.81 -7.65 -13.55
C LEU A 238 5.72 -7.74 -14.78
N THR A 239 6.67 -6.82 -14.95
CA THR A 239 7.60 -6.83 -16.09
C THR A 239 8.59 -7.98 -16.08
N GLU A 240 8.88 -8.53 -14.90
CA GLU A 240 9.79 -9.67 -14.73
C GLU A 240 9.10 -11.02 -15.00
N LEU A 241 7.77 -11.05 -15.01
CA LEU A 241 7.00 -12.26 -15.25
C LEU A 241 6.92 -12.62 -16.74
N PRO A 242 6.98 -13.92 -17.08
CA PRO A 242 7.17 -14.36 -18.46
C PRO A 242 5.94 -14.20 -19.34
N ASP A 243 4.74 -14.17 -18.75
CA ASP A 243 3.49 -14.19 -19.51
C ASP A 243 2.32 -13.50 -18.80
N VAL A 244 1.29 -13.17 -19.58
CA VAL A 244 0.13 -12.42 -19.09
C VAL A 244 -0.71 -13.21 -18.07
N HIS A 245 -0.72 -14.55 -18.12
CA HIS A 245 -1.45 -15.34 -17.12
C HIS A 245 -0.78 -15.25 -15.76
N THR A 246 0.55 -15.43 -15.70
CA THR A 246 1.30 -15.29 -14.44
C THR A 246 1.20 -13.88 -13.87
N GLN A 247 1.19 -12.85 -14.73
CA GLN A 247 0.91 -11.47 -14.31
C GLN A 247 -0.49 -11.31 -13.68
N LEU A 248 -1.54 -11.87 -14.30
CA LEU A 248 -2.90 -11.81 -13.76
C LEU A 248 -3.04 -12.61 -12.45
N ASP A 249 -2.32 -13.72 -12.31
CA ASP A 249 -2.28 -14.50 -11.08
C ASP A 249 -1.61 -13.70 -9.95
N LEU A 250 -0.51 -13.00 -10.24
CA LEU A 250 0.14 -12.10 -9.27
C LEU A 250 -0.81 -10.96 -8.84
N LEU A 251 -1.47 -10.28 -9.79
CA LEU A 251 -2.43 -9.23 -9.48
C LEU A 251 -3.59 -9.75 -8.61
N SER A 252 -4.08 -10.95 -8.91
CA SER A 252 -5.15 -11.61 -8.14
C SER A 252 -4.69 -11.97 -6.73
N PHE A 253 -3.45 -12.45 -6.59
CA PHE A 253 -2.82 -12.74 -5.31
C PHE A 253 -2.66 -11.47 -4.47
N ILE A 254 -2.10 -10.40 -5.03
CA ILE A 254 -1.96 -9.11 -4.34
C ILE A 254 -3.32 -8.58 -3.91
N HIS A 255 -4.33 -8.62 -4.78
CA HIS A 255 -5.69 -8.18 -4.46
C HIS A 255 -6.27 -8.97 -3.28
N LYS A 256 -6.08 -10.29 -3.26
CA LYS A 256 -6.50 -11.16 -2.15
C LYS A 256 -5.78 -10.78 -0.86
N THR A 257 -4.46 -10.60 -0.90
CA THR A 257 -3.64 -10.23 0.26
C THR A 257 -4.09 -8.88 0.83
N LEU A 258 -4.29 -7.86 -0.01
CA LEU A 258 -4.80 -6.55 0.42
C LEU A 258 -6.18 -6.63 1.08
N CYS A 259 -7.05 -7.57 0.66
CA CYS A 259 -8.34 -7.79 1.31
C CYS A 259 -8.24 -8.42 2.70
N GLN A 260 -7.11 -9.06 3.01
CA GLN A 260 -6.89 -9.80 4.27
C GLN A 260 -6.15 -8.96 5.32
N ILE A 261 -5.54 -7.84 4.94
CA ILE A 261 -4.82 -6.97 5.88
C ILE A 261 -5.82 -6.27 6.81
N PRO A 262 -5.71 -6.45 8.14
CA PRO A 262 -6.50 -5.68 9.09
C PRO A 262 -6.02 -4.23 9.10
N VAL A 263 -6.94 -3.29 8.85
CA VAL A 263 -6.66 -1.85 8.92
C VAL A 263 -7.15 -1.29 10.24
N LYS A 264 -6.30 -0.49 10.90
CA LYS A 264 -6.64 0.23 12.13
C LYS A 264 -7.70 1.28 11.82
N GLN A 265 -8.87 1.14 12.44
CA GLN A 265 -10.01 2.03 12.20
C GLN A 265 -9.71 3.44 12.70
N GLY A 266 -10.13 4.45 11.93
CA GLY A 266 -10.01 5.87 12.29
C GLY A 266 -8.62 6.47 12.14
N LEU A 267 -7.61 5.67 11.77
CA LEU A 267 -6.25 6.15 11.49
C LEU A 267 -6.02 6.28 9.97
N ALA A 268 -5.44 7.40 9.56
CA ALA A 268 -5.04 7.67 8.18
C ALA A 268 -4.04 8.82 8.20
N TYR A 269 -3.04 8.80 7.31
CA TYR A 269 -2.13 9.94 7.16
C TYR A 269 -2.83 11.13 6.49
N SER A 270 -3.56 10.86 5.40
CA SER A 270 -4.41 11.81 4.67
C SER A 270 -5.88 11.50 4.98
N HIS A 271 -6.45 12.14 5.99
CA HIS A 271 -7.77 11.77 6.53
C HIS A 271 -8.93 11.97 5.53
N ASP A 272 -8.81 12.92 4.61
CA ASP A 272 -9.78 13.25 3.57
C ASP A 272 -9.62 12.41 2.30
N ALA A 273 -8.51 11.67 2.17
CA ALA A 273 -8.24 10.81 1.03
C ALA A 273 -8.80 9.39 1.24
N PRO A 274 -9.11 8.65 0.16
CA PRO A 274 -9.42 7.23 0.25
C PRO A 274 -8.29 6.44 0.91
N SER A 275 -8.62 5.27 1.47
CA SER A 275 -7.60 4.40 2.06
C SER A 275 -6.62 3.89 1.01
N ILE A 276 -5.37 3.65 1.40
CA ILE A 276 -4.34 3.14 0.49
C ILE A 276 -4.76 1.81 -0.16
N ILE A 277 -5.44 0.95 0.61
CA ILE A 277 -5.97 -0.32 0.11
C ILE A 277 -7.07 -0.09 -0.92
N ALA A 278 -7.93 0.91 -0.75
CA ALA A 278 -8.97 1.23 -1.74
C ALA A 278 -8.34 1.73 -3.05
N LEU A 279 -7.36 2.66 -2.96
CA LEU A 279 -6.62 3.17 -4.11
C LEU A 279 -5.92 2.06 -4.88
N LEU A 280 -5.22 1.16 -4.18
CA LEU A 280 -4.55 0.01 -4.82
C LEU A 280 -5.53 -0.98 -5.42
N LYS A 281 -6.68 -1.24 -4.78
CA LYS A 281 -7.71 -2.12 -5.35
C LYS A 281 -8.24 -1.59 -6.67
N GLU A 282 -8.49 -0.29 -6.77
CA GLU A 282 -8.91 0.36 -8.02
C GLU A 282 -7.82 0.23 -9.09
N TRP A 283 -6.57 0.56 -8.74
CA TRP A 283 -5.44 0.43 -9.65
C TRP A 283 -5.27 -1.00 -10.17
N LEU A 284 -5.30 -2.01 -9.27
CA LEU A 284 -5.21 -3.43 -9.63
C LEU A 284 -6.32 -3.87 -10.59
N GLN A 285 -7.54 -3.34 -10.42
CA GLN A 285 -8.65 -3.62 -11.33
C GLN A 285 -8.44 -3.03 -12.72
N VAL A 286 -7.91 -1.80 -12.80
CA VAL A 286 -7.56 -1.16 -14.06
C VAL A 286 -6.46 -1.95 -14.77
N GLU A 287 -5.40 -2.31 -14.04
CA GLU A 287 -4.26 -3.04 -14.59
C GLU A 287 -4.66 -4.44 -15.07
N SER A 288 -5.47 -5.15 -14.28
CA SER A 288 -6.03 -6.45 -14.69
C SER A 288 -6.85 -6.35 -15.97
N LYS A 289 -7.69 -5.32 -16.11
CA LYS A 289 -8.49 -5.08 -17.33
C LYS A 289 -7.61 -4.75 -18.53
N TYR A 290 -6.54 -3.99 -18.32
CA TYR A 290 -5.57 -3.65 -19.35
C TYR A 290 -4.89 -4.92 -19.91
N LEU A 291 -4.35 -5.76 -19.03
CA LEU A 291 -3.72 -7.03 -19.40
C LEU A 291 -4.70 -7.99 -20.11
N GLN A 292 -5.91 -8.15 -19.60
CA GLN A 292 -6.95 -8.97 -20.23
C GLN A 292 -7.34 -8.46 -21.62
N SER A 293 -7.37 -7.14 -21.82
CA SER A 293 -7.68 -6.53 -23.12
C SER A 293 -6.56 -6.79 -24.13
N GLY A 294 -5.30 -6.70 -23.69
CA GLY A 294 -4.14 -7.10 -24.49
C GLY A 294 -4.20 -8.58 -24.89
N MET A 295 -4.61 -9.45 -23.96
CA MET A 295 -4.80 -10.87 -24.22
C MET A 295 -5.92 -11.14 -25.23
N LYS A 296 -7.08 -10.47 -25.14
CA LYS A 296 -8.17 -10.59 -26.12
C LYS A 296 -7.74 -10.13 -27.52
N ARG A 297 -6.91 -9.08 -27.60
CA ARG A 297 -6.35 -8.60 -28.87
C ARG A 297 -5.37 -9.62 -29.47
N ASN A 298 -4.53 -10.25 -28.65
CA ASN A 298 -3.58 -11.28 -29.08
C ASN A 298 -4.24 -12.64 -29.35
N SER A 299 -5.30 -12.99 -28.62
CA SER A 299 -6.09 -14.20 -28.88
C SER A 299 -6.93 -14.05 -30.14
N SER A 300 -7.37 -12.84 -30.50
CA SER A 300 -7.99 -12.61 -31.82
C SER A 300 -7.01 -12.87 -32.99
N LYS A 301 -5.69 -12.78 -32.74
CA LYS A 301 -4.62 -13.18 -33.67
C LYS A 301 -4.22 -14.67 -33.55
N SER A 302 -4.35 -15.30 -32.37
CA SER A 302 -3.94 -16.71 -32.16
C SER A 302 -5.05 -17.73 -32.38
N VAL A 303 -6.34 -17.37 -32.22
CA VAL A 303 -7.48 -18.24 -32.54
C VAL A 303 -7.63 -18.46 -34.06
N LYS A 304 -6.97 -17.63 -34.89
CA LYS A 304 -6.82 -17.89 -36.32
C LYS A 304 -5.71 -18.91 -36.66
N LYS A 305 -4.78 -19.24 -35.74
CA LYS A 305 -3.65 -20.13 -36.07
C LYS A 305 -4.01 -21.62 -36.19
N PHE A 306 -5.15 -22.07 -35.65
CA PHE A 306 -5.60 -23.46 -35.84
C PHE A 306 -6.76 -23.63 -36.83
N LYS A 307 -7.31 -22.54 -37.39
CA LYS A 307 -8.35 -22.65 -38.43
C LYS A 307 -7.80 -22.81 -39.85
N THR A 308 -6.56 -22.41 -40.08
CA THR A 308 -5.87 -22.64 -41.36
C THR A 308 -4.38 -22.76 -41.08
N LEU A 309 -3.81 -23.96 -41.22
CA LEU A 309 -2.38 -24.09 -41.47
C LEU A 309 -2.02 -23.24 -42.70
N PRO A 310 -0.79 -22.69 -42.81
CA PRO A 310 -0.35 -22.00 -44.02
C PRO A 310 -0.70 -22.86 -45.25
N GLU A 311 -1.22 -22.28 -46.34
CA GLU A 311 -1.76 -23.02 -47.50
C GLU A 311 -0.82 -24.11 -48.08
N ASN A 312 0.47 -24.07 -47.71
CA ASN A 312 1.52 -24.97 -48.16
C ASN A 312 2.10 -25.90 -47.07
N PHE A 313 1.55 -25.98 -45.85
CA PHE A 313 2.12 -26.77 -44.75
C PHE A 313 1.56 -28.21 -44.64
N LYS A 314 0.69 -28.65 -45.56
CA LYS A 314 0.16 -30.01 -45.49
C LYS A 314 1.25 -31.05 -45.78
N LEU A 315 1.41 -32.00 -44.86
CA LEU A 315 2.29 -33.15 -45.02
C LEU A 315 1.77 -34.02 -46.17
N GLN A 316 2.57 -34.13 -47.22
CA GLN A 316 2.27 -35.01 -48.34
C GLN A 316 2.73 -36.42 -47.99
N THR A 317 1.78 -37.36 -48.07
CA THR A 317 2.06 -38.78 -47.88
C THR A 317 1.71 -39.56 -49.16
N ASN A 318 2.47 -40.63 -49.42
CA ASN A 318 2.16 -41.60 -50.46
C ASN A 318 1.16 -42.68 -50.00
N LEU A 319 0.79 -42.68 -48.71
CA LEU A 319 -0.24 -43.57 -48.16
C LEU A 319 -1.63 -43.15 -48.64
N THR A 320 -2.47 -44.13 -48.93
CA THR A 320 -3.92 -43.92 -49.14
C THR A 320 -4.63 -43.59 -47.82
N LEU A 321 -5.86 -43.07 -47.90
CA LEU A 321 -6.67 -42.76 -46.71
C LEU A 321 -6.90 -43.97 -45.78
N PRO A 322 -7.22 -45.17 -46.28
CA PRO A 322 -7.32 -46.37 -45.43
C PRO A 322 -5.99 -46.78 -44.80
N GLU A 323 -4.88 -46.67 -45.54
CA GLU A 323 -3.54 -46.99 -45.04
C GLU A 323 -3.09 -45.99 -43.94
N LEU A 324 -3.37 -44.70 -44.12
CA LEU A 324 -3.10 -43.68 -43.10
C LEU A 324 -3.93 -43.91 -41.84
N ALA A 325 -5.22 -44.25 -41.98
CA ALA A 325 -6.09 -44.54 -40.85
C ALA A 325 -5.62 -45.81 -40.09
N ALA A 326 -5.21 -46.84 -40.82
CA ALA A 326 -4.64 -48.06 -40.24
C ALA A 326 -3.33 -47.78 -39.49
N LEU A 327 -2.44 -46.95 -40.04
CA LEU A 327 -1.20 -46.54 -39.39
C LEU A 327 -1.48 -45.87 -38.03
N PHE A 328 -2.38 -44.88 -37.99
CA PHE A 328 -2.71 -44.20 -36.74
C PHE A 328 -3.41 -45.11 -35.72
N LYS A 329 -4.17 -46.11 -36.19
CA LYS A 329 -4.72 -47.15 -35.31
C LYS A 329 -3.62 -48.01 -34.68
N ILE A 330 -2.66 -48.46 -35.48
CA ILE A 330 -1.50 -49.23 -34.99
C ILE A 330 -0.68 -48.39 -34.00
N LEU A 331 -0.45 -47.11 -34.28
CA LEU A 331 0.26 -46.21 -33.36
C LEU A 331 -0.51 -46.01 -32.05
N LYS A 332 -1.85 -45.97 -32.09
CA LYS A 332 -2.71 -45.89 -30.91
C LYS A 332 -2.65 -47.17 -30.07
N GLU A 333 -2.75 -48.33 -30.73
CA GLU A 333 -2.70 -49.65 -30.07
C GLU A 333 -1.30 -49.99 -29.53
N ALA A 334 -0.24 -49.52 -30.20
CA ALA A 334 1.13 -49.64 -29.73
C ALA A 334 1.48 -48.66 -28.58
N GLY A 335 0.54 -47.83 -28.13
CA GLY A 335 0.75 -46.86 -27.06
C GLY A 335 1.57 -45.63 -27.45
N ILE A 336 1.89 -45.44 -28.73
CA ILE A 336 2.65 -44.28 -29.23
C ILE A 336 1.76 -43.02 -29.26
N VAL A 337 0.46 -43.18 -29.55
CA VAL A 337 -0.52 -42.09 -29.51
C VAL A 337 -1.39 -42.22 -28.26
N GLU A 338 -1.16 -41.40 -27.24
CA GLU A 338 -1.84 -41.55 -25.94
C GLU A 338 -3.13 -40.73 -25.79
N ASN A 339 -3.49 -39.90 -26.77
CA ASN A 339 -4.62 -38.97 -26.68
C ASN A 339 -5.95 -39.65 -26.30
N ARG A 340 -6.65 -39.10 -25.30
CA ARG A 340 -7.96 -39.60 -24.82
C ARG A 340 -9.09 -39.33 -25.82
N ASN A 341 -9.06 -38.19 -26.50
CA ASN A 341 -10.09 -37.82 -27.48
C ASN A 341 -9.60 -38.06 -28.91
N MET A 342 -9.99 -39.19 -29.50
CA MET A 342 -9.63 -39.51 -30.89
C MET A 342 -10.33 -38.62 -31.92
N GLN A 343 -11.45 -37.97 -31.57
CA GLN A 343 -12.14 -37.04 -32.48
C GLN A 343 -11.30 -35.80 -32.80
N ASP A 344 -10.58 -35.28 -31.80
CA ASP A 344 -9.68 -34.15 -32.00
C ASP A 344 -8.46 -34.57 -32.82
N VAL A 345 -7.99 -35.81 -32.63
CA VAL A 345 -6.91 -36.40 -33.46
C VAL A 345 -7.37 -36.48 -34.92
N PHE A 346 -8.58 -36.97 -35.22
CA PHE A 346 -9.07 -37.05 -36.60
C PHE A 346 -9.20 -35.69 -37.26
N ARG A 347 -9.68 -34.67 -36.53
CA ARG A 347 -9.72 -33.29 -37.01
C ARG A 347 -8.34 -32.73 -37.30
N LEU A 348 -7.37 -32.98 -36.42
CA LEU A 348 -5.98 -32.57 -36.61
C LEU A 348 -5.36 -33.23 -37.84
N LEU A 349 -5.60 -34.53 -38.05
CA LEU A 349 -5.05 -35.27 -39.19
C LEU A 349 -5.59 -34.76 -40.53
N ALA A 350 -6.89 -34.45 -40.60
CA ALA A 350 -7.51 -33.84 -41.78
C ALA A 350 -6.94 -32.45 -42.10
N LEU A 351 -6.49 -31.72 -41.08
CA LEU A 351 -5.82 -30.42 -41.23
C LEU A 351 -4.37 -30.57 -41.69
N CYS A 352 -3.64 -31.55 -41.14
CA CYS A 352 -2.20 -31.71 -41.32
C CYS A 352 -1.79 -32.50 -42.57
N PHE A 353 -2.61 -33.41 -43.09
CA PHE A 353 -2.23 -34.31 -44.20
C PHE A 353 -2.96 -34.00 -45.51
N SER A 354 -2.24 -34.19 -46.62
CA SER A 354 -2.81 -34.29 -47.97
C SER A 354 -2.49 -35.67 -48.55
N ILE A 355 -3.50 -36.35 -49.06
CA ILE A 355 -3.38 -37.71 -49.59
C ILE A 355 -3.26 -37.67 -51.11
N GLN A 356 -2.34 -38.47 -51.66
CA GLN A 356 -2.13 -38.63 -53.11
C GLN A 356 -2.10 -37.31 -53.88
N LYS A 357 -1.40 -36.32 -53.31
CA LYS A 357 -1.11 -34.99 -53.88
C LYS A 357 -2.29 -34.08 -54.22
N LYS A 358 -3.57 -34.42 -54.04
CA LYS A 358 -4.68 -33.47 -54.35
C LYS A 358 -5.94 -33.51 -53.50
N GLU A 359 -6.16 -34.47 -52.61
CA GLU A 359 -7.42 -34.52 -51.84
C GLU A 359 -7.19 -34.16 -50.36
N ALA A 360 -7.84 -33.07 -49.94
CA ALA A 360 -8.20 -32.88 -48.54
C ALA A 360 -9.30 -33.90 -48.20
N PHE A 361 -9.13 -34.62 -47.10
CA PHE A 361 -10.13 -35.60 -46.65
C PHE A 361 -10.88 -35.06 -45.43
N GLU A 362 -12.14 -35.44 -45.29
CA GLU A 362 -12.94 -35.10 -44.12
C GLU A 362 -12.61 -36.03 -42.94
N ALA A 363 -12.68 -35.49 -41.72
CA ALA A 363 -12.44 -36.26 -40.49
C ALA A 363 -13.45 -37.42 -40.32
N SER A 364 -14.67 -37.26 -40.82
CA SER A 364 -15.73 -38.28 -40.86
C SER A 364 -15.32 -39.52 -41.67
N THR A 365 -14.75 -39.30 -42.86
CA THR A 365 -14.27 -40.38 -43.74
C THR A 365 -13.06 -41.08 -43.16
N PHE A 366 -12.14 -40.32 -42.56
CA PHE A 366 -10.98 -40.88 -41.84
C PHE A 366 -11.42 -41.78 -40.68
N GLN A 367 -12.41 -41.34 -39.90
CA GLN A 367 -12.96 -42.10 -38.79
C GLN A 367 -13.54 -43.45 -39.24
N SER A 368 -14.26 -43.49 -40.36
CA SER A 368 -14.83 -44.73 -40.90
C SER A 368 -13.74 -45.76 -41.21
N HIS A 369 -12.66 -45.34 -41.87
CA HIS A 369 -11.52 -46.20 -42.18
C HIS A 369 -10.70 -46.59 -40.95
N TYR A 370 -10.63 -45.72 -39.94
CA TYR A 370 -9.94 -46.02 -38.68
C TYR A 370 -10.62 -47.18 -37.94
N TYR A 371 -11.95 -47.19 -37.85
CA TYR A 371 -12.66 -48.28 -37.17
C TYR A 371 -12.79 -49.54 -38.04
N ARG A 372 -12.83 -49.40 -39.37
CA ARG A 372 -13.01 -50.51 -40.32
C ARG A 372 -11.78 -50.69 -41.22
N VAL A 373 -10.70 -51.20 -40.64
CA VAL A 373 -9.48 -51.52 -41.38
C VAL A 373 -9.62 -52.87 -42.10
N SER A 374 -9.32 -52.94 -43.40
CA SER A 374 -9.36 -54.18 -44.16
C SER A 374 -8.11 -55.05 -43.91
N PRO A 375 -8.21 -56.39 -44.04
CA PRO A 375 -7.06 -57.29 -43.89
C PRO A 375 -5.93 -57.00 -44.90
N GLU A 376 -6.31 -56.58 -46.11
CA GLU A 376 -5.38 -56.19 -47.17
C GLU A 376 -4.57 -54.94 -46.80
N THR A 377 -5.21 -53.95 -46.15
CA THR A 377 -4.53 -52.76 -45.65
C THR A 377 -3.57 -53.07 -44.52
N LEU A 378 -3.93 -53.99 -43.60
CA LEU A 378 -3.02 -54.44 -42.53
C LEU A 378 -1.77 -55.13 -43.10
N LYS A 379 -1.93 -55.99 -44.11
CA LYS A 379 -0.79 -56.62 -44.79
C LYS A 379 0.16 -55.60 -45.41
N LYS A 380 -0.38 -54.53 -46.03
CA LYS A 380 0.44 -53.42 -46.53
C LYS A 380 1.14 -52.63 -45.43
N MET A 381 0.52 -52.48 -44.25
CA MET A 381 1.16 -51.85 -43.09
C MET A 381 2.29 -52.71 -42.52
N GLU A 382 2.14 -54.03 -42.56
CA GLU A 382 3.21 -54.98 -42.21
C GLU A 382 4.40 -54.84 -43.15
N ASP A 383 4.16 -54.78 -44.47
CA ASP A 383 5.21 -54.53 -45.47
C ASP A 383 5.90 -53.17 -45.26
N LEU A 384 5.12 -52.14 -44.93
CA LEU A 384 5.63 -50.80 -44.60
C LEU A 384 6.52 -50.84 -43.34
N ALA A 385 6.10 -51.53 -42.29
CA ALA A 385 6.88 -51.69 -41.07
C ALA A 385 8.22 -52.38 -41.34
N HIS A 386 8.22 -53.47 -42.10
CA HIS A 386 9.46 -54.14 -42.53
C HIS A 386 10.37 -53.21 -43.33
N SER A 387 9.81 -52.39 -44.22
CA SER A 387 10.56 -51.37 -44.98
C SER A 387 11.18 -50.30 -44.08
N LEU A 388 10.44 -49.82 -43.08
CA LEU A 388 10.94 -48.85 -42.10
C LEU A 388 12.07 -49.43 -41.24
N VAL A 389 11.94 -50.68 -40.79
CA VAL A 389 13.01 -51.38 -40.04
C VAL A 389 14.27 -51.53 -40.90
N ARG A 390 14.13 -51.91 -42.18
CA ARG A 390 15.27 -51.98 -43.12
C ARG A 390 15.94 -50.62 -43.31
N LYS A 391 15.16 -49.54 -43.47
CA LYS A 391 15.70 -48.18 -43.57
C LYS A 391 16.40 -47.72 -42.29
N ALA A 392 15.84 -48.02 -41.12
CA ALA A 392 16.47 -47.73 -39.83
C ALA A 392 17.82 -48.45 -39.70
N TYR A 393 17.91 -49.70 -40.16
CA TYR A 393 19.16 -50.46 -40.19
C TYR A 393 20.20 -49.86 -41.18
N GLN A 394 19.76 -49.37 -42.34
CA GLN A 394 20.62 -48.69 -43.31
C GLN A 394 21.16 -47.35 -42.77
N LEU A 395 20.31 -46.55 -42.12
CA LEU A 395 20.72 -45.30 -41.48
C LEU A 395 21.74 -45.53 -40.36
N ARG A 396 21.64 -46.66 -39.65
CA ARG A 396 22.61 -47.06 -38.62
C ARG A 396 23.95 -47.55 -39.18
N LYS A 397 24.01 -48.02 -40.43
CA LYS A 397 25.26 -48.44 -41.10
C LYS A 397 25.97 -47.31 -41.85
N GLY A 398 25.29 -46.19 -42.09
CA GLY A 398 25.82 -45.00 -42.76
C GLY A 398 26.33 -43.90 -41.82
N GLN A 399 26.46 -44.19 -40.53
CA GLN A 399 27.08 -43.33 -39.52
C GLN A 399 28.44 -43.88 -39.10
#